data_AF-A0A966ZA26-F1
#
_entry.id   AF-A0A966ZA26-F1
#
_cell.length_a   1.000
_cell.length_b   1.000
_cell.length_c   1.000
_cell.angle_alpha   90.00
_cell.angle_beta   90.00
_cell.angle_gamma   90.00
#
_symmetry.space_group_name_H-M   'P 1'
#
loop_
_entity.id
_entity.type
_entity.pdbx_description
1 polymer ?
#
loop_
_entity_poly.entity_id
_entity_poly.type
_entity_poly.pdbx_seq_one_letter_code
_entity_poly.pdbx_strand_id
1 'polypeptide(L)'
;MSRAILVSMSSKRDDAIQQADRIIAKARYSAEDKLTLQAMFETIFDRLHSLQREPDAWEEAHLVQALGYMESGMCDRAQTELESCLLPTAQRPSWRETQIKKNPRRYTAARLRLRFEGFKAAMKVR
;
A
#
# COMPACT_ATOMS: atom_id res chain seq x y z
N MET A 1 52.00 12.38 14.80
CA MET A 1 50.62 12.45 15.33
C MET A 1 49.57 12.10 14.27
N SER A 2 49.74 11.03 13.46
CA SER A 2 48.93 10.88 12.22
C SER A 2 48.05 9.62 12.15
N ARG A 3 48.05 8.76 13.18
CA ARG A 3 47.32 7.47 13.14
C ARG A 3 45.88 7.56 13.66
N ALA A 4 45.61 8.46 14.61
CA ALA A 4 44.28 8.61 15.21
C ALA A 4 43.27 9.31 14.28
N ILE A 5 43.73 10.22 13.41
CA ILE A 5 42.87 10.95 12.47
C ILE A 5 42.37 10.02 11.35
N LEU A 6 43.22 9.12 10.84
CA LEU A 6 42.84 8.16 9.79
C LEU A 6 41.80 7.14 10.26
N VAL A 7 41.92 6.64 11.50
CA VAL A 7 40.95 5.67 12.07
C VAL A 7 39.59 6.34 12.31
N SER A 8 39.57 7.58 12.82
CA SER A 8 38.34 8.33 13.06
C SER A 8 37.61 8.72 11.75
N MET A 9 38.33 8.94 10.66
CA MET A 9 37.73 9.17 9.33
C MET A 9 37.23 7.88 8.66
N SER A 10 37.86 6.73 8.90
CA SER A 10 37.38 5.43 8.40
C SER A 10 36.05 5.04 9.04
N SER A 11 35.96 5.12 10.37
CA SER A 11 34.73 4.81 11.11
C SER A 11 33.53 5.66 10.69
N LYS A 12 33.72 6.97 10.47
CA LYS A 12 32.65 7.86 9.99
C LYS A 12 32.19 7.54 8.56
N ARG A 13 33.08 7.01 7.71
CA ARG A 13 32.73 6.57 6.35
C ARG A 13 31.95 5.26 6.39
N ASP A 14 32.36 4.32 7.23
CA ASP A 14 31.68 3.03 7.38
C ASP A 14 30.26 3.21 7.94
N ASP A 15 30.06 4.12 8.90
CA ASP A 15 28.73 4.47 9.43
C ASP A 15 27.84 5.15 8.37
N ALA A 16 28.42 6.03 7.54
CA ALA A 16 27.69 6.69 6.46
C ALA A 16 27.27 5.72 5.35
N ILE A 17 28.11 4.73 5.03
CA ILE A 17 27.81 3.66 4.07
C ILE A 17 26.68 2.78 4.62
N GLN A 18 26.76 2.35 5.88
CA GLN A 18 25.70 1.57 6.51
C GLN A 18 24.36 2.32 6.57
N GLN A 19 24.39 3.62 6.85
CA GLN A 19 23.18 4.45 6.86
C GLN A 19 22.59 4.61 5.45
N ALA A 20 23.42 4.79 4.44
CA ALA A 20 22.98 4.84 3.04
C ALA A 20 22.37 3.50 2.60
N ASP A 21 22.99 2.38 2.95
CA ASP A 21 22.47 1.03 2.65
C ASP A 21 21.12 0.78 3.31
N ARG A 22 20.92 1.22 4.55
CA ARG A 22 19.60 1.14 5.23
C ARG A 22 18.55 1.99 4.54
N ILE A 23 18.91 3.20 4.10
CA ILE A 23 17.99 4.09 3.35
C ILE A 23 17.63 3.48 2.00
N ILE A 24 18.62 2.96 1.27
CA ILE A 24 18.44 2.30 -0.02
C ILE A 24 17.62 1.03 0.13
N ALA A 25 17.89 0.20 1.14
CA ALA A 25 17.12 -1.00 1.45
C ALA A 25 15.68 -0.65 1.81
N LYS A 26 15.44 0.35 2.66
CA LYS A 26 14.10 0.84 2.99
C LYS A 26 13.36 1.41 1.78
N ALA A 27 14.08 2.11 0.89
CA ALA A 27 13.51 2.66 -0.34
C ALA A 27 13.18 1.57 -1.36
N ARG A 28 14.04 0.55 -1.52
CA ARG A 28 13.80 -0.62 -2.37
C ARG A 28 12.64 -1.47 -1.85
N TYR A 29 12.64 -1.76 -0.56
CA TYR A 29 11.53 -2.43 0.13
C TYR A 29 10.21 -1.69 -0.12
N SER A 30 10.19 -0.37 0.07
CA SER A 30 9.01 0.45 -0.22
C SER A 30 8.60 0.49 -1.71
N ALA A 31 9.52 0.25 -2.66
CA ALA A 31 9.19 0.24 -4.08
C ALA A 31 8.57 -1.11 -4.50
N GLU A 32 9.13 -2.23 -4.05
CA GLU A 32 8.59 -3.57 -4.28
C GLU A 32 7.23 -3.75 -3.61
N ASP A 33 7.05 -3.23 -2.39
CA ASP A 33 5.75 -3.25 -1.70
C ASP A 33 4.69 -2.49 -2.50
N LYS A 34 5.04 -1.31 -3.06
CA LYS A 34 4.10 -0.53 -3.88
C LYS A 34 3.70 -1.26 -5.15
N LEU A 35 4.62 -1.96 -5.81
CA LEU A 35 4.30 -2.76 -7.00
C LEU A 35 3.39 -3.94 -6.63
N THR A 36 3.67 -4.62 -5.52
CA THR A 36 2.83 -5.71 -5.01
C THR A 36 1.41 -5.21 -4.72
N LEU A 37 1.28 -4.09 -4.01
CA LEU A 37 -0.01 -3.49 -3.70
C LEU A 37 -0.76 -3.02 -4.97
N GLN A 38 -0.05 -2.47 -5.95
CA GLN A 38 -0.64 -2.11 -7.24
C GLN A 38 -1.21 -3.35 -7.96
N ALA A 39 -0.45 -4.44 -7.99
CA ALA A 39 -0.89 -5.70 -8.60
C ALA A 39 -2.11 -6.30 -7.87
N MET A 40 -2.16 -6.20 -6.53
CA MET A 40 -3.33 -6.61 -5.75
C MET A 40 -4.58 -5.81 -6.11
N PHE A 41 -4.47 -4.48 -6.23
CA PHE A 41 -5.57 -3.62 -6.68
C PHE A 41 -6.07 -4.02 -8.07
N GLU A 42 -5.16 -4.18 -9.02
CA GLU A 42 -5.49 -4.59 -10.39
C GLU A 42 -6.22 -5.94 -10.40
N THR A 43 -5.70 -6.91 -9.66
CA THR A 43 -6.32 -8.24 -9.52
C THR A 43 -7.74 -8.16 -8.95
N ILE A 44 -7.96 -7.33 -7.92
CA ILE A 44 -9.29 -7.15 -7.33
C ILE A 44 -10.25 -6.51 -8.34
N PHE A 45 -9.82 -5.46 -9.06
CA PHE A 45 -10.66 -4.82 -10.07
C PHE A 45 -10.99 -5.76 -11.24
N ASP A 46 -10.02 -6.54 -11.70
CA ASP A 46 -10.22 -7.50 -12.78
C ASP A 46 -11.17 -8.62 -12.34
N ARG A 47 -11.08 -9.08 -11.09
CA ARG A 47 -12.05 -10.02 -10.52
C ARG A 47 -13.46 -9.43 -10.46
N LEU A 48 -13.63 -8.19 -9.99
CA LEU A 48 -14.92 -7.51 -9.93
C LEU A 48 -15.53 -7.36 -11.34
N HIS A 49 -14.69 -6.96 -12.30
CA HIS A 49 -15.10 -6.82 -13.70
C HIS A 49 -15.50 -8.15 -14.32
N SER A 50 -14.72 -9.21 -14.09
CA SER A 50 -15.00 -10.56 -14.61
C SER A 50 -16.31 -11.14 -14.07
N LEU A 51 -16.63 -10.81 -12.81
CA LEU A 51 -17.89 -11.17 -12.16
C LEU A 51 -19.05 -10.22 -12.51
N GLN A 52 -18.80 -9.18 -13.32
CA GLN A 52 -19.76 -8.14 -13.70
C GLN A 52 -20.52 -7.55 -12.50
N ARG A 53 -19.81 -7.31 -11.39
CA ARG A 53 -20.41 -6.79 -10.16
C ARG A 53 -19.65 -5.60 -9.62
N GLU A 54 -20.40 -4.76 -8.92
CA GLU A 54 -19.82 -3.74 -8.05
C GLU A 54 -19.18 -4.39 -6.81
N PRO A 55 -18.20 -3.73 -6.16
CA PRO A 55 -17.76 -4.13 -4.83
C PRO A 55 -18.97 -4.13 -3.90
N ASP A 56 -18.98 -4.96 -2.87
CA ASP A 56 -19.93 -4.79 -1.76
C ASP A 56 -19.45 -3.68 -0.81
N ALA A 57 -20.21 -3.40 0.26
CA ALA A 57 -19.83 -2.36 1.23
C ALA A 57 -18.50 -2.68 1.95
N TRP A 58 -18.19 -3.96 2.17
CA TRP A 58 -16.95 -4.40 2.82
C TRP A 58 -15.75 -4.13 1.91
N GLU A 59 -15.82 -4.62 0.67
CA GLU A 59 -14.79 -4.45 -0.34
C GLU A 59 -14.56 -2.97 -0.64
N GLU A 60 -15.62 -2.19 -0.80
CA GLU A 60 -15.52 -0.74 -1.04
C GLU A 60 -14.77 -0.04 0.10
N ALA A 61 -15.12 -0.31 1.36
CA ALA A 61 -14.50 0.32 2.51
C ALA A 61 -12.99 0.02 2.58
N HIS A 62 -12.61 -1.24 2.38
CA HIS A 62 -11.22 -1.68 2.43
C HIS A 62 -10.41 -1.16 1.23
N LEU A 63 -10.97 -1.15 0.02
CA LEU A 63 -10.31 -0.57 -1.16
C LEU A 63 -10.07 0.94 -1.00
N VAL A 64 -11.03 1.68 -0.44
CA VAL A 64 -10.88 3.12 -0.18
C VAL A 64 -9.80 3.38 0.87
N GLN A 65 -9.76 2.59 1.96
CA GLN A 65 -8.77 2.72 3.02
C GLN A 65 -7.37 2.36 2.54
N ALA A 66 -7.23 1.23 1.83
CA ALA A 66 -5.97 0.81 1.23
C ALA A 66 -5.39 1.90 0.33
N LEU A 67 -6.22 2.48 -0.55
CA LEU A 67 -5.77 3.52 -1.46
C LEU A 67 -5.32 4.79 -0.73
N GLY A 68 -6.04 5.21 0.33
CA GLY A 68 -5.63 6.32 1.18
C GLY A 68 -4.31 6.06 1.92
N TYR A 69 -4.07 4.83 2.36
CA TYR A 69 -2.80 4.45 2.97
C TYR A 69 -1.65 4.45 1.95
N MET A 70 -1.88 3.96 0.73
CA MET A 70 -0.89 4.04 -0.35
C MET A 70 -0.54 5.48 -0.72
N GLU A 71 -1.55 6.36 -0.86
CA GLU A 71 -1.38 7.80 -1.10
C GLU A 71 -0.53 8.46 0.00
N SER A 72 -0.63 7.97 1.23
CA SER A 72 0.12 8.45 2.41
C SER A 72 1.47 7.74 2.62
N GLY A 73 1.84 6.79 1.77
CA GLY A 73 3.09 6.02 1.88
C GLY A 73 3.10 4.93 2.96
N MET A 74 1.94 4.57 3.53
CA MET A 74 1.80 3.53 4.56
C MET A 74 1.51 2.16 3.92
N CYS A 75 2.53 1.53 3.34
CA CYS A 75 2.37 0.29 2.55
C CYS A 75 1.83 -0.89 3.41
N ASP A 76 2.36 -1.10 4.62
CA ASP A 76 1.92 -2.21 5.50
C ASP A 76 0.42 -2.13 5.84
N ARG A 77 -0.08 -0.91 6.10
CA ARG A 77 -1.49 -0.69 6.38
C ARG A 77 -2.33 -0.91 5.12
N ALA A 78 -1.87 -0.42 3.97
CA ALA A 78 -2.54 -0.69 2.71
C ALA A 78 -2.66 -2.20 2.43
N GLN A 79 -1.58 -2.96 2.69
CA GLN A 79 -1.58 -4.41 2.54
C GLN A 79 -2.62 -5.08 3.43
N THR A 80 -2.65 -4.71 4.72
CA THR A 80 -3.62 -5.27 5.68
C THR A 80 -5.06 -5.03 5.24
N GLU A 81 -5.36 -3.86 4.70
CA GLU A 81 -6.69 -3.55 4.18
C GLU A 81 -7.02 -4.35 2.91
N LEU A 82 -6.06 -4.53 2.00
CA LEU A 82 -6.27 -5.35 0.79
C LEU A 82 -6.46 -6.83 1.12
N GLU A 83 -5.70 -7.37 2.08
CA GLU A 83 -5.90 -8.73 2.60
C GLU A 83 -7.29 -8.87 3.22
N SER A 84 -7.72 -7.88 4.01
CA SER A 84 -9.08 -7.84 4.59
C SER A 84 -10.17 -7.78 3.52
N CYS A 85 -9.94 -7.05 2.42
CA CYS A 85 -10.85 -6.98 1.27
C CYS A 85 -11.09 -8.36 0.64
N LEU A 86 -10.07 -9.23 0.63
CA LEU A 86 -10.14 -10.56 0.01
C LEU A 86 -10.82 -11.61 0.89
N LEU A 87 -11.13 -11.28 2.15
CA LEU A 87 -11.77 -12.22 3.07
C LEU A 87 -13.14 -12.70 2.54
N PRO A 88 -13.36 -14.03 2.46
CA PRO A 88 -14.67 -14.59 2.17
C PRO A 88 -15.71 -14.12 3.18
N THR A 89 -16.97 -13.95 2.76
CA THR A 89 -18.06 -13.45 3.61
C THR A 89 -18.18 -14.20 4.94
N ALA A 90 -17.98 -15.52 4.93
CA ALA A 90 -18.05 -16.36 6.14
C ALA A 90 -16.94 -16.07 7.18
N GLN A 91 -15.85 -15.41 6.77
CA GLN A 91 -14.70 -15.09 7.62
C GLN A 91 -14.67 -13.63 8.07
N ARG A 92 -15.62 -12.79 7.60
CA ARG A 92 -15.67 -11.37 7.92
C ARG A 92 -16.18 -11.16 9.35
N PRO A 93 -15.46 -10.41 10.21
CA PRO A 93 -15.94 -10.11 11.55
C PRO A 93 -17.26 -9.32 11.54
N SER A 94 -18.29 -9.86 12.18
CA SER A 94 -19.66 -9.31 12.20
C SER A 94 -19.73 -7.88 12.78
N TRP A 95 -18.93 -7.59 13.81
CA TRP A 95 -18.86 -6.26 14.42
C TRP A 95 -18.33 -5.22 13.43
N ARG A 96 -17.36 -5.59 12.59
CA ARG A 96 -16.75 -4.70 11.61
C ARG A 96 -17.66 -4.50 10.40
N GLU A 97 -18.30 -5.58 9.93
CA GLU A 97 -19.33 -5.47 8.90
C GLU A 97 -20.45 -4.51 9.31
N THR A 98 -20.90 -4.61 10.57
CA THR A 98 -21.95 -3.74 11.12
C THR A 98 -21.51 -2.28 11.14
N GLN A 99 -20.24 -1.99 11.47
CA GLN A 99 -19.70 -0.64 11.38
C GLN A 99 -19.65 -0.13 9.94
N ILE A 100 -19.19 -0.96 9.00
CA ILE A 100 -19.06 -0.58 7.59
C ILE A 100 -20.43 -0.29 6.97
N LYS A 101 -21.44 -1.13 7.25
CA LYS A 101 -22.81 -0.98 6.74
C LYS A 101 -23.50 0.30 7.22
N LYS A 102 -23.01 0.96 8.29
CA LYS A 102 -23.49 2.27 8.74
C LYS A 102 -23.00 3.41 7.82
N ASN A 103 -21.93 3.20 7.06
CA ASN A 103 -21.42 4.19 6.12
C ASN A 103 -22.15 4.06 4.77
N PRO A 104 -22.63 5.16 4.19
CA PRO A 104 -23.20 5.11 2.85
C PRO A 104 -22.13 4.76 1.83
N ARG A 105 -22.51 3.96 0.83
CA ARG A 105 -21.67 3.63 -0.31
C ARG A 105 -21.43 4.88 -1.17
N ARG A 106 -20.18 5.12 -1.54
CA ARG A 106 -19.71 6.33 -2.23
C ARG A 106 -19.04 6.05 -3.57
N TYR A 107 -18.48 4.85 -3.74
CA TYR A 107 -17.66 4.53 -4.89
C TYR A 107 -18.12 3.27 -5.61
N THR A 108 -18.27 3.40 -6.94
CA THR A 108 -18.35 2.28 -7.86
C THR A 108 -16.95 1.74 -8.17
N ALA A 109 -16.88 0.51 -8.70
CA ALA A 109 -15.65 -0.11 -9.18
C ALA A 109 -14.91 0.81 -10.16
N ALA A 110 -15.63 1.38 -11.13
CA ALA A 110 -15.08 2.29 -12.12
C ALA A 110 -14.47 3.55 -11.47
N ARG A 111 -15.13 4.12 -10.45
CA ARG A 111 -14.64 5.30 -9.75
C ARG A 111 -13.39 5.01 -8.91
N LEU A 112 -13.35 3.84 -8.26
CA LEU A 112 -12.15 3.38 -7.54
C LEU A 112 -10.98 3.15 -8.49
N ARG A 113 -11.23 2.49 -9.63
CA ARG A 113 -10.22 2.26 -10.66
C ARG A 113 -9.65 3.58 -11.19
N LEU A 114 -10.51 4.56 -11.49
CA LEU A 114 -10.07 5.88 -11.94
C LEU A 114 -9.17 6.58 -10.91
N ARG A 115 -9.53 6.53 -9.62
CA ARG A 115 -8.69 7.11 -8.55
C ARG A 115 -7.34 6.38 -8.45
N PHE A 116 -7.36 5.05 -8.54
CA PHE A 116 -6.14 4.23 -8.52
C PHE A 116 -5.21 4.53 -9.72
N GLU A 117 -5.77 4.69 -10.92
CA GLU A 117 -5.00 5.11 -12.10
C GLU A 117 -4.38 6.51 -11.91
N GLY A 118 -5.12 7.45 -11.31
CA GLY A 118 -4.61 8.76 -10.93
C GLY A 118 -3.43 8.68 -9.97
N PHE A 119 -3.51 7.80 -8.97
CA PHE A 119 -2.40 7.54 -8.04
C PHE A 119 -1.17 6.95 -8.77
N LYS A 120 -1.35 5.95 -9.63
CA LYS A 120 -0.24 5.37 -10.42
C LYS A 120 0.42 6.42 -11.32
N ALA A 121 -0.37 7.28 -11.96
CA ALA A 121 0.15 8.36 -12.78
C ALA A 121 0.99 9.35 -11.95
N ALA A 122 0.51 9.74 -10.77
CA ALA A 122 1.24 10.63 -9.87
C ALA A 122 2.57 10.03 -9.37
N MET A 123 2.63 8.71 -9.22
CA MET A 123 3.86 8.01 -8.85
C MET A 123 4.92 7.97 -9.97
N LYS A 124 4.51 7.90 -11.25
CA LYS A 124 5.44 7.83 -12.39
C LYS A 124 6.12 9.17 -12.73
N VAL A 125 5.55 10.27 -12.23
CA VAL A 125 6.04 11.64 -12.49
C VAL A 125 7.07 12.09 -11.44
N ARG A 126 7.30 11.32 -10.38
CA ARG A 126 8.30 11.57 -9.33
C ARG A 126 9.55 10.73 -9.52
#